data_AF-A0A956BXI0-F1
#
_entry.id   AF-A0A956BXI0-F1
#
_cell.length_a   1.000
_cell.length_b   1.000
_cell.length_c   1.000
_cell.angle_alpha   90.00
_cell.angle_beta   90.00
_cell.angle_gamma   90.00
#
_symmetry.space_group_name_H-M   'P 1'
#
loop_
_entity.id
_entity.type
_entity.pdbx_description
1 polymer ?
#
loop_
_entity_poly.entity_id
_entity_poly.type
_entity_poly.pdbx_seq_one_letter_code
_entity_poly.pdbx_strand_id
1 'polypeptide(L)'
;RRLTRFSTPEELFGPLSLVALEDDRYERLVDGYLPTAGIAFLDEVFKANSAILNSLLSILNERTYAVGAERHSVPLISAFAASNEVPQDDDLDAVFDRFLLRVHSGNLESFHFQDLLTKGLAHEVSKIDGTYQKIEPVLSSRDLQGIHAGFGAQMNFSQEFLADYKGIIFQIRNEGITISDRRAIKLLKLFAASALLDGRTTANASDFFVLKHIWNNVDQIDLLEGLITPALDRWYDEHPEARRFGSVQVGLDALVEEINRIREALLSEQRMSDIQLFSHMKALNQIKVPLMAMGTQPARDALGRVDELLGHVFKSGKFAQ
;
A
#
# COMPACT_ATOMS: atom_id res chain seq x y z
N ARG A 1 -8.42 15.76 -1.00
CA ARG A 1 -8.12 17.11 -1.52
C ARG A 1 -6.61 17.22 -1.76
N ARG A 2 -6.17 17.86 -2.86
CA ARG A 2 -4.76 18.11 -3.15
C ARG A 2 -4.26 19.33 -2.37
N LEU A 3 -3.16 19.18 -1.66
CA LEU A 3 -2.57 20.19 -0.80
C LEU A 3 -1.38 20.87 -1.51
N THR A 4 -1.30 22.18 -1.32
CA THR A 4 -0.23 23.01 -1.87
C THR A 4 0.28 23.95 -0.79
N ARG A 5 1.42 24.62 -1.06
CA ARG A 5 1.98 25.63 -0.16
C ARG A 5 1.04 26.83 0.09
N PHE A 6 0.07 27.04 -0.81
CA PHE A 6 -0.91 28.12 -0.73
C PHE A 6 -2.27 27.66 -0.19
N SER A 7 -2.46 26.36 0.07
CA SER A 7 -3.71 25.85 0.63
C SER A 7 -3.95 26.50 2.00
N THR A 8 -5.15 27.02 2.22
CA THR A 8 -5.49 27.65 3.49
C THR A 8 -6.19 26.67 4.44
N PRO A 9 -6.19 26.92 5.77
CA PRO A 9 -6.95 26.11 6.70
C PRO A 9 -8.45 26.01 6.36
N GLU A 10 -9.06 27.07 5.83
CA GLU A 10 -10.49 27.12 5.47
C GLU A 10 -10.86 26.08 4.42
N GLU A 11 -9.92 25.80 3.51
CA GLU A 11 -10.09 24.80 2.45
C GLU A 11 -10.21 23.38 2.99
N LEU A 12 -9.60 23.09 4.14
CA LEU A 12 -9.54 21.73 4.69
C LEU A 12 -10.45 21.56 5.91
N PHE A 13 -10.56 22.59 6.74
CA PHE A 13 -11.27 22.56 8.02
C PHE A 13 -12.57 23.36 8.03
N GLY A 14 -12.88 24.07 6.96
CA GLY A 14 -14.09 24.89 6.83
C GLY A 14 -13.84 26.37 7.10
N PRO A 15 -14.60 27.27 6.45
CA PRO A 15 -14.48 28.71 6.62
C PRO A 15 -14.94 29.15 8.02
N LEU A 16 -14.49 30.33 8.44
CA LEU A 16 -15.02 30.97 9.64
C LEU A 16 -16.46 31.45 9.40
N SER A 17 -17.30 31.37 10.44
CA SER A 17 -18.64 31.94 10.41
C SER A 17 -18.54 33.45 10.58
N LEU A 18 -18.87 34.21 9.53
CA LEU A 18 -18.86 35.68 9.58
C LEU A 18 -19.87 36.20 10.61
N VAL A 19 -21.04 35.57 10.70
CA VAL A 19 -22.09 35.93 11.67
C VAL A 19 -21.63 35.71 13.10
N ALA A 20 -20.93 34.60 13.38
CA ALA A 20 -20.39 34.37 14.72
C ALA A 20 -19.26 35.35 15.05
N LEU A 21 -18.44 35.69 14.06
CA LEU A 21 -17.34 36.65 14.21
C LEU A 21 -17.85 38.07 14.51
N GLU A 22 -18.98 38.47 13.93
CA GLU A 22 -19.67 39.73 14.26
C GLU A 22 -20.09 39.80 15.74
N ASP A 23 -20.33 38.64 16.37
CA ASP A 23 -20.64 38.49 17.79
C ASP A 23 -19.39 38.16 18.66
N ASP A 24 -18.17 38.45 18.18
CA ASP A 24 -16.90 38.11 18.83
C ASP A 24 -16.72 36.59 19.14
N ARG A 25 -17.44 35.71 18.44
CA ARG A 25 -17.32 34.24 18.57
C ARG A 25 -16.51 33.64 17.43
N TYR A 26 -15.47 32.89 17.77
CA TYR A 26 -14.57 32.27 16.80
C TYR A 26 -15.06 30.87 16.41
N GLU A 27 -16.06 30.81 15.52
CA GLU A 27 -16.68 29.55 15.06
C GLU A 27 -16.30 29.21 13.60
N ARG A 28 -16.16 27.92 13.30
CA ARG A 28 -15.92 27.40 11.93
C ARG A 28 -17.09 26.56 11.44
N LEU A 29 -17.44 26.74 10.17
CA LEU A 29 -18.43 25.92 9.46
C LEU A 29 -17.76 24.63 8.96
N VAL A 30 -17.78 23.60 9.82
CA VAL A 30 -17.02 22.34 9.60
C VAL A 30 -17.76 21.27 8.80
N ASP A 31 -19.04 21.48 8.51
CA ASP A 31 -19.88 20.52 7.79
C ASP A 31 -19.38 20.32 6.36
N GLY A 32 -19.13 19.06 5.98
CA GLY A 32 -18.55 18.70 4.68
C GLY A 32 -17.03 18.84 4.60
N TYR A 33 -16.35 19.20 5.71
CA TYR A 33 -14.91 19.34 5.80
C TYR A 33 -14.26 18.23 6.65
N LEU A 34 -12.92 18.22 6.71
CA LEU A 34 -12.15 17.19 7.40
C LEU A 34 -12.58 16.94 8.87
N PRO A 35 -12.98 17.94 9.69
CA PRO A 35 -13.37 17.70 11.08
C PRO A 35 -14.64 16.83 11.24
N THR A 36 -15.44 16.66 10.18
CA THR A 36 -16.65 15.84 10.18
C THR A 36 -16.51 14.55 9.34
N ALA A 37 -15.34 14.32 8.73
CA ALA A 37 -15.11 13.21 7.81
C ALA A 37 -14.80 11.87 8.50
N GLY A 38 -15.46 10.79 8.07
CA GLY A 38 -15.12 9.41 8.47
C GLY A 38 -13.91 8.83 7.73
N ILE A 39 -13.71 9.21 6.47
CA ILE A 39 -12.54 8.83 5.67
C ILE A 39 -11.95 10.10 5.07
N ALA A 40 -10.64 10.28 5.21
CA ALA A 40 -9.92 11.42 4.66
C ALA A 40 -8.91 10.97 3.60
N PHE A 41 -8.88 11.67 2.46
CA PHE A 41 -7.84 11.53 1.45
C PHE A 41 -7.08 12.86 1.28
N LEU A 42 -5.79 12.84 1.59
CA LEU A 42 -4.88 14.00 1.59
C LEU A 42 -3.84 13.80 0.49
N ASP A 43 -4.05 14.42 -0.65
CA ASP A 43 -3.11 14.34 -1.77
C ASP A 43 -2.05 15.44 -1.63
N GLU A 44 -0.79 15.12 -1.93
CA GLU A 44 0.38 15.99 -1.75
C GLU A 44 0.53 16.53 -0.32
N VAL A 45 0.31 15.68 0.70
CA VAL A 45 0.20 16.11 2.11
C VAL A 45 1.40 16.89 2.62
N PHE A 46 2.61 16.56 2.15
CA PHE A 46 3.86 17.20 2.58
C PHE A 46 4.10 18.58 1.97
N LYS A 47 3.26 19.01 1.01
CA LYS A 47 3.31 20.37 0.44
C LYS A 47 2.46 21.37 1.20
N ALA A 48 1.71 20.92 2.22
CA ALA A 48 0.89 21.80 3.04
C ALA A 48 1.73 22.73 3.93
N ASN A 49 1.16 23.87 4.31
CA ASN A 49 1.82 24.77 5.27
C ASN A 49 1.77 24.24 6.72
N SER A 50 2.59 24.82 7.59
CA SER A 50 2.74 24.42 8.99
C SER A 50 1.44 24.48 9.79
N ALA A 51 0.55 25.44 9.53
CA ALA A 51 -0.75 25.55 10.22
C ALA A 51 -1.66 24.35 9.91
N ILE A 52 -1.70 23.92 8.65
CA ILE A 52 -2.42 22.72 8.22
C ILE A 52 -1.79 21.47 8.84
N LEU A 53 -0.47 21.33 8.77
CA LEU A 53 0.25 20.16 9.28
C LEU A 53 0.05 19.97 10.79
N ASN A 54 0.12 21.05 11.58
CA ASN A 54 -0.14 21.00 13.03
C ASN A 54 -1.58 20.60 13.36
N SER A 55 -2.54 21.11 12.61
CA SER A 55 -3.95 20.72 12.75
C SER A 55 -4.16 19.26 12.37
N LEU A 56 -3.49 18.79 11.30
CA LEU A 56 -3.49 17.39 10.90
C LEU A 56 -2.88 16.47 11.98
N LEU A 57 -1.81 16.88 12.67
CA LEU A 57 -1.23 16.08 13.76
C LEU A 57 -2.26 15.81 14.86
N SER A 58 -3.05 16.82 15.24
CA SER A 58 -4.10 16.71 16.26
C SER A 58 -5.21 15.76 15.80
N ILE A 59 -5.67 15.91 14.56
CA ILE A 59 -6.72 15.06 13.97
C ILE A 59 -6.24 13.60 13.81
N LEU A 60 -5.00 13.41 13.31
CA LEU A 60 -4.45 12.08 13.04
C LEU A 60 -4.15 11.29 14.33
N ASN A 61 -3.92 11.97 15.46
CA ASN A 61 -3.51 11.33 16.71
C ASN A 61 -4.58 11.34 17.80
N GLU A 62 -5.11 12.52 18.13
CA GLU A 62 -6.07 12.73 19.21
C GLU A 62 -7.51 12.53 18.73
N ARG A 63 -7.74 12.49 17.41
CA ARG A 63 -9.09 12.52 16.82
C ARG A 63 -9.87 13.73 17.32
N THR A 64 -9.18 14.86 17.47
CA THR A 64 -9.78 16.13 17.88
C THR A 64 -9.34 17.26 16.97
N TYR A 65 -10.21 18.26 16.83
CA TYR A 65 -9.95 19.50 16.14
C TYR A 65 -10.34 20.67 17.05
N ALA A 66 -9.45 21.65 17.19
CA ALA A 66 -9.69 22.82 18.03
C ALA A 66 -10.24 23.98 17.19
N VAL A 67 -11.32 24.60 17.65
CA VAL A 67 -11.92 25.79 17.07
C VAL A 67 -12.04 26.83 18.17
N GLY A 68 -11.18 27.85 18.12
CA GLY A 68 -11.05 28.81 19.22
C GLY A 68 -10.66 28.11 20.52
N ALA A 69 -11.50 28.23 21.55
CA ALA A 69 -11.30 27.59 22.86
C ALA A 69 -11.92 26.17 22.94
N GLU A 70 -12.75 25.78 21.97
CA GLU A 70 -13.47 24.51 21.97
C GLU A 70 -12.67 23.41 21.27
N ARG A 71 -12.85 22.18 21.74
CA ARG A 71 -12.30 20.97 21.11
C ARG A 71 -13.44 20.07 20.66
N HIS A 72 -13.48 19.79 19.37
CA HIS A 72 -14.46 18.90 18.76
C HIS A 72 -13.83 17.54 18.49
N SER A 73 -14.59 16.47 18.73
CA SER A 73 -14.18 15.11 18.33
C SER A 73 -14.38 14.92 16.83
N VAL A 74 -13.40 14.30 16.17
CA VAL A 74 -13.41 14.02 14.74
C VAL A 74 -13.71 12.53 14.54
N PRO A 75 -14.76 12.14 13.80
CA PRO A 75 -15.19 10.74 13.62
C PRO A 75 -14.31 9.93 12.64
N LEU A 76 -13.04 10.32 12.49
CA LEU A 76 -12.12 9.79 11.50
C LEU A 76 -11.77 8.33 11.77
N ILE A 77 -12.17 7.44 10.84
CA ILE A 77 -11.88 6.01 10.83
C ILE A 77 -10.50 5.78 10.21
N SER A 78 -10.28 6.30 8.99
CA SER A 78 -9.02 6.14 8.27
C SER A 78 -8.63 7.41 7.51
N ALA A 79 -7.33 7.67 7.45
CA ALA A 79 -6.75 8.72 6.63
C ALA A 79 -5.75 8.11 5.66
N PHE A 80 -5.92 8.42 4.39
CA PHE A 80 -5.01 8.07 3.31
C PHE A 80 -4.30 9.33 2.87
N ALA A 81 -2.98 9.25 2.70
CA ALA A 81 -2.22 10.33 2.13
C ALA A 81 -1.43 9.84 0.91
N ALA A 82 -1.34 10.70 -0.09
CA ALA A 82 -0.50 10.51 -1.25
C ALA A 82 0.57 11.59 -1.31
N SER A 83 1.75 11.22 -1.79
CA SER A 83 2.84 12.13 -2.08
C SER A 83 3.71 11.53 -3.16
N ASN A 84 4.26 12.37 -4.03
CA ASN A 84 5.24 11.95 -5.04
C ASN A 84 6.66 11.83 -4.45
N GLU A 85 6.89 12.40 -3.27
CA GLU A 85 8.19 12.49 -2.62
C GLU A 85 8.09 12.13 -1.14
N VAL A 86 9.16 11.52 -0.62
CA VAL A 86 9.35 11.31 0.82
C VAL A 86 9.81 12.63 1.42
N PRO A 87 9.24 13.09 2.55
CA PRO A 87 9.65 14.35 3.16
C PRO A 87 11.10 14.27 3.62
N GLN A 88 11.85 15.35 3.41
CA GLN A 88 13.24 15.49 3.86
C GLN A 88 13.40 16.47 5.03
N ASP A 89 12.37 17.26 5.31
CA ASP A 89 12.39 18.25 6.38
C ASP A 89 11.98 17.63 7.72
N ASP A 90 12.78 17.86 8.77
CA ASP A 90 12.53 17.37 10.13
C ASP A 90 11.12 17.75 10.66
N ASP A 91 10.59 18.90 10.23
CA ASP A 91 9.25 19.37 10.60
C ASP A 91 8.13 18.45 10.09
N LEU A 92 8.38 17.71 9.02
CA LEU A 92 7.43 16.80 8.38
C LEU A 92 7.51 15.37 8.94
N ASP A 93 8.61 15.01 9.61
CA ASP A 93 8.79 13.69 10.23
C ASP A 93 7.69 13.38 11.24
N ALA A 94 7.27 14.40 12.00
CA ALA A 94 6.20 14.25 12.97
C ALA A 94 4.89 13.79 12.32
N VAL A 95 4.55 14.32 11.13
CA VAL A 95 3.37 13.95 10.34
C VAL A 95 3.58 12.62 9.66
N PHE A 96 4.77 12.39 9.08
CA PHE A 96 5.10 11.17 8.39
C PHE A 96 5.09 9.94 9.31
N ASP A 97 5.53 10.06 10.57
CA ASP A 97 5.43 9.00 11.60
C ASP A 97 3.96 8.69 11.97
N ARG A 98 2.98 9.59 11.71
CA ARG A 98 1.56 9.31 11.95
C ARG A 98 0.95 8.33 10.95
N PHE A 99 1.55 8.16 9.78
CA PHE A 99 1.16 7.15 8.82
C PHE A 99 1.84 5.82 9.15
N LEU A 100 1.08 4.89 9.75
CA LEU A 100 1.60 3.60 10.20
C LEU A 100 2.15 2.77 9.03
N LEU A 101 1.42 2.78 7.91
CA LEU A 101 1.75 2.06 6.68
C LEU A 101 2.10 3.03 5.56
N ARG A 102 3.10 2.63 4.77
CA ARG A 102 3.58 3.33 3.59
C ARG A 102 3.71 2.32 2.47
N VAL A 103 2.99 2.57 1.40
CA VAL A 103 2.93 1.69 0.24
C VAL A 103 3.48 2.46 -0.94
N HIS A 104 4.53 1.93 -1.54
CA HIS A 104 5.06 2.48 -2.78
C HIS A 104 4.18 2.00 -3.94
N SER A 105 3.49 2.93 -4.60
CA SER A 105 2.63 2.64 -5.74
C SER A 105 3.43 2.77 -7.04
N GLY A 106 3.96 1.65 -7.53
CA GLY A 106 4.59 1.58 -8.84
C GLY A 106 3.58 1.40 -9.99
N ASN A 107 4.06 1.51 -11.22
CA ASN A 107 3.31 1.04 -12.38
C ASN A 107 3.17 -0.49 -12.33
N LEU A 108 2.08 -1.01 -12.91
CA LEU A 108 1.88 -2.45 -13.04
C LEU A 108 3.00 -3.11 -13.84
N GLU A 109 3.32 -4.35 -13.47
CA GLU A 109 4.24 -5.18 -14.22
C GLU A 109 3.68 -5.55 -15.60
N SER A 110 4.57 -5.78 -16.56
CA SER A 110 4.25 -5.98 -17.97
C SER A 110 3.19 -7.09 -18.20
N PHE A 111 3.31 -8.21 -17.49
CA PHE A 111 2.39 -9.35 -17.60
C PHE A 111 0.97 -9.07 -17.10
N HIS A 112 0.75 -7.99 -16.33
CA HIS A 112 -0.59 -7.56 -15.91
C HIS A 112 -1.16 -6.46 -16.83
N PHE A 113 -0.35 -5.91 -17.74
CA PHE A 113 -0.75 -4.74 -18.53
C PHE A 113 -1.90 -5.05 -19.50
N GLN A 114 -1.90 -6.24 -20.11
CA GLN A 114 -2.98 -6.64 -21.03
C GLN A 114 -4.33 -6.77 -20.31
N ASP A 115 -4.34 -7.35 -19.11
CA ASP A 115 -5.55 -7.47 -18.29
C ASP A 115 -6.05 -6.09 -17.85
N LEU A 116 -5.14 -5.18 -17.48
CA LEU A 116 -5.48 -3.78 -17.21
C LEU A 116 -6.15 -3.11 -18.42
N LEU A 117 -5.58 -3.24 -19.62
CA LEU A 117 -6.15 -2.65 -20.84
C LEU A 117 -7.54 -3.22 -21.14
N THR A 118 -7.70 -4.54 -21.01
CA THR A 118 -8.97 -5.22 -21.29
C THR A 118 -10.05 -4.79 -20.29
N LYS A 119 -9.74 -4.82 -18.99
CA LYS A 119 -10.66 -4.38 -17.92
C LYS A 119 -10.94 -2.88 -17.99
N GLY A 120 -9.93 -2.07 -18.28
CA GLY A 120 -10.06 -0.62 -18.43
C GLY A 120 -10.97 -0.24 -19.60
N LEU A 121 -10.81 -0.90 -20.76
CA LEU A 121 -11.68 -0.68 -21.91
C LEU A 121 -13.12 -1.11 -21.61
N ALA A 122 -13.31 -2.29 -21.02
CA ALA A 122 -14.64 -2.76 -20.61
C ALA A 122 -15.32 -1.79 -19.63
N HIS A 123 -14.56 -1.25 -18.67
CA HIS A 123 -15.04 -0.25 -17.72
C HIS A 123 -15.47 1.05 -18.39
N GLU A 124 -14.67 1.59 -19.32
CA GLU A 124 -15.05 2.80 -20.07
C GLU A 124 -16.27 2.57 -20.98
N VAL A 125 -16.35 1.42 -21.67
CA VAL A 125 -17.53 1.05 -22.46
C VAL A 125 -18.78 1.00 -21.58
N SER A 126 -18.70 0.37 -20.40
CA SER A 126 -19.84 0.25 -19.48
C SER A 126 -20.39 1.60 -18.99
N LYS A 127 -19.52 2.61 -18.89
CA LYS A 127 -19.96 3.98 -18.53
C LYS A 127 -20.68 4.66 -19.69
N ILE A 128 -20.26 4.40 -20.93
CA ILE A 128 -20.82 5.01 -22.14
C ILE A 128 -22.19 4.41 -22.46
N ASP A 129 -22.33 3.10 -22.36
CA ASP A 129 -23.58 2.39 -22.67
C ASP A 129 -24.58 2.35 -21.50
N GLY A 130 -24.18 2.87 -20.33
CA GLY A 130 -25.01 2.94 -19.13
C GLY A 130 -25.16 1.62 -18.37
N THR A 131 -24.38 0.59 -18.72
CA THR A 131 -24.37 -0.70 -18.02
C THR A 131 -23.47 -0.73 -16.78
N TYR A 132 -22.76 0.37 -16.50
CA TYR A 132 -21.85 0.50 -15.36
C TYR A 132 -22.55 0.13 -14.05
N GLN A 133 -22.14 -1.01 -13.48
CA GLN A 133 -22.60 -1.46 -12.18
C GLN A 133 -21.83 -0.71 -11.10
N LYS A 134 -22.55 0.13 -10.35
CA LYS A 134 -22.00 0.76 -9.16
C LYS A 134 -21.71 -0.31 -8.11
N ILE A 135 -20.56 -0.20 -7.46
CA ILE A 135 -20.20 -1.09 -6.35
C ILE A 135 -21.14 -0.80 -5.18
N GLU A 136 -21.87 -1.82 -4.74
CA GLU A 136 -22.72 -1.74 -3.56
C GLU A 136 -21.87 -1.84 -2.29
N PRO A 137 -22.10 -1.00 -1.28
CA PRO A 137 -21.33 -1.03 -0.05
C PRO A 137 -21.63 -2.31 0.75
N VAL A 138 -20.58 -3.06 1.05
CA VAL A 138 -20.68 -4.28 1.87
C VAL A 138 -20.80 -3.95 3.37
N LEU A 139 -20.18 -2.85 3.81
CA LEU A 139 -20.17 -2.37 5.19
C LEU A 139 -20.39 -0.86 5.25
N SER A 140 -21.08 -0.40 6.29
CA SER A 140 -21.22 1.02 6.61
C SER A 140 -20.14 1.49 7.59
N SER A 141 -19.99 2.81 7.72
CA SER A 141 -19.11 3.41 8.74
C SER A 141 -19.52 3.04 10.17
N ARG A 142 -20.84 2.85 10.42
CA ARG A 142 -21.36 2.42 11.71
C ARG A 142 -20.95 0.98 12.03
N ASP A 143 -20.94 0.10 11.03
CA ASP A 143 -20.51 -1.29 11.22
C ASP A 143 -19.02 -1.35 11.60
N LEU A 144 -18.18 -0.54 10.94
CA LEU A 144 -16.76 -0.42 11.28
C LEU A 144 -16.54 0.12 12.70
N GLN A 145 -17.32 1.11 13.12
CA GLN A 145 -17.28 1.61 14.50
C GLN A 145 -17.70 0.54 15.51
N GLY A 146 -18.72 -0.27 15.18
CA GLY A 146 -19.14 -1.41 16.00
C GLY A 146 -18.04 -2.46 16.16
N ILE A 147 -17.36 -2.82 15.07
CA ILE A 147 -16.19 -3.71 15.11
C ILE A 147 -15.07 -3.10 15.96
N HIS A 148 -14.80 -1.81 15.79
CA HIS A 148 -13.75 -1.12 16.54
C HIS A 148 -14.00 -1.10 18.06
N ALA A 149 -15.26 -0.93 18.48
CA ALA A 149 -15.63 -0.90 19.90
C ALA A 149 -15.27 -2.21 20.64
N GLY A 150 -15.38 -3.35 19.96
CA GLY A 150 -14.99 -4.67 20.49
C GLY A 150 -13.53 -5.07 20.23
N PHE A 151 -12.77 -4.25 19.50
CA PHE A 151 -11.45 -4.62 18.99
C PHE A 151 -10.41 -4.87 20.09
N GLY A 152 -10.60 -4.30 21.29
CA GLY A 152 -9.72 -4.51 22.43
C GLY A 152 -9.53 -5.99 22.79
N ALA A 153 -10.55 -6.84 22.61
CA ALA A 153 -10.45 -8.27 22.86
C ALA A 153 -9.51 -9.00 21.87
N GLN A 154 -9.30 -8.44 20.67
CA GLN A 154 -8.40 -8.99 19.65
C GLN A 154 -6.94 -8.61 19.89
N MET A 155 -6.67 -7.67 20.80
CA MET A 155 -5.31 -7.23 21.17
C MET A 155 -4.65 -8.22 22.15
N ASN A 156 -4.76 -9.52 21.85
CA ASN A 156 -4.17 -10.60 22.62
C ASN A 156 -3.09 -11.31 21.78
N PHE A 157 -1.87 -11.37 22.29
CA PHE A 157 -0.72 -11.92 21.59
C PHE A 157 -0.05 -13.01 22.43
N SER A 158 0.40 -14.08 21.77
CA SER A 158 1.18 -15.12 22.43
C SER A 158 2.57 -14.59 22.84
N GLN A 159 3.18 -15.18 23.86
CA GLN A 159 4.54 -14.79 24.27
C GLN A 159 5.56 -15.05 23.16
N GLU A 160 5.36 -16.13 22.39
CA GLU A 160 6.17 -16.48 21.22
C GLU A 160 6.10 -15.38 20.15
N PHE A 161 4.88 -14.97 19.76
CA PHE A 161 4.70 -13.90 18.78
C PHE A 161 5.37 -12.58 19.23
N LEU A 162 5.23 -12.22 20.52
CA LEU A 162 5.87 -11.01 21.05
C LEU A 162 7.39 -11.12 21.10
N ALA A 163 7.95 -12.32 21.35
CA ALA A 163 9.38 -12.55 21.32
C ALA A 163 9.94 -12.40 19.89
N ASP A 164 9.27 -13.00 18.91
CA ASP A 164 9.63 -12.89 17.49
C ASP A 164 9.51 -11.44 17.00
N TYR A 165 8.39 -10.79 17.31
CA TYR A 165 8.16 -9.39 16.98
C TYR A 165 9.24 -8.48 17.56
N LYS A 166 9.60 -8.69 18.84
CA LYS A 166 10.69 -7.97 19.50
C LYS A 166 12.00 -8.18 18.75
N GLY A 167 12.35 -9.42 18.40
CA GLY A 167 13.56 -9.74 17.64
C GLY A 167 13.62 -9.00 16.32
N ILE A 168 12.53 -9.04 15.55
CA ILE A 168 12.41 -8.36 14.26
C ILE A 168 12.55 -6.83 14.42
N ILE A 169 11.89 -6.21 15.40
CA ILE A 169 11.99 -4.76 15.63
C ILE A 169 13.43 -4.34 15.97
N PHE A 170 14.16 -5.12 16.78
CA PHE A 170 15.57 -4.83 17.06
C PHE A 170 16.44 -5.00 15.81
N GLN A 171 16.19 -6.03 15.01
CA GLN A 171 16.91 -6.23 13.75
C GLN A 171 16.69 -5.05 12.80
N ILE A 172 15.43 -4.61 12.62
CA ILE A 172 15.10 -3.46 11.77
C ILE A 172 15.80 -2.17 12.27
N ARG A 173 15.84 -1.95 13.58
CA ARG A 173 16.55 -0.79 14.18
C ARG A 173 18.07 -0.88 13.97
N ASN A 174 18.66 -2.07 14.07
CA ASN A 174 20.10 -2.28 13.85
C ASN A 174 20.50 -2.02 12.40
N GLU A 175 19.60 -2.28 11.45
CA GLU A 175 19.74 -1.96 10.03
C GLU A 175 19.53 -0.46 9.72
N GLY A 176 19.42 0.39 10.75
CA GLY A 176 19.32 1.84 10.61
C GLY A 176 17.92 2.37 10.28
N ILE A 177 16.89 1.52 10.31
CA ILE A 177 15.50 1.95 10.09
C ILE A 177 14.88 2.39 11.41
N THR A 178 14.63 3.70 11.54
CA THR A 178 14.00 4.27 12.73
C THR A 178 12.55 3.83 12.86
N ILE A 179 12.23 3.18 13.99
CA ILE A 179 10.86 2.86 14.41
C ILE A 179 10.69 3.35 15.85
N SER A 180 9.83 4.35 16.06
CA SER A 180 9.51 4.84 17.40
C SER A 180 8.78 3.77 18.23
N ASP A 181 8.94 3.80 19.56
CA ASP A 181 8.21 2.88 20.45
C ASP A 181 6.69 3.01 20.28
N ARG A 182 6.22 4.24 20.04
CA ARG A 182 4.82 4.53 19.69
C ARG A 182 4.38 3.73 18.47
N ARG A 183 5.16 3.77 17.39
CA ARG A 183 4.83 3.05 16.15
C ARG A 183 4.91 1.55 16.37
N ALA A 184 5.93 1.05 17.07
CA ALA A 184 6.05 -0.36 17.42
C ALA A 184 4.83 -0.89 18.20
N ILE A 185 4.29 -0.11 19.14
CA ILE A 185 3.05 -0.50 19.86
C ILE A 185 1.83 -0.43 18.94
N LYS A 186 1.74 0.60 18.08
CA LYS A 186 0.57 0.77 17.18
C LYS A 186 0.52 -0.30 16.09
N LEU A 187 1.65 -0.82 15.62
CA LEU A 187 1.71 -1.91 14.63
C LEU A 187 1.05 -3.19 15.13
N LEU A 188 1.07 -3.46 16.45
CA LEU A 188 0.33 -4.60 17.04
C LEU A 188 -1.16 -4.57 16.69
N LYS A 189 -1.76 -3.38 16.60
CA LYS A 189 -3.17 -3.23 16.18
C LYS A 189 -3.40 -3.74 14.76
N LEU A 190 -2.41 -3.59 13.87
CA LEU A 190 -2.54 -4.06 12.49
C LEU A 190 -2.41 -5.57 12.40
N PHE A 191 -1.55 -6.20 13.20
CA PHE A 191 -1.48 -7.66 13.26
C PHE A 191 -2.76 -8.28 13.82
N ALA A 192 -3.33 -7.71 14.90
CA ALA A 192 -4.62 -8.15 15.42
C ALA A 192 -5.76 -7.96 14.40
N ALA A 193 -5.74 -6.86 13.64
CA ALA A 193 -6.71 -6.62 12.58
C ALA A 193 -6.55 -7.60 11.41
N SER A 194 -5.32 -7.90 11.01
CA SER A 194 -4.98 -8.90 9.99
C SER A 194 -5.50 -10.28 10.40
N ALA A 195 -5.21 -10.72 11.63
CA ALA A 195 -5.73 -11.96 12.18
C ALA A 195 -7.26 -12.03 12.16
N LEU A 196 -7.93 -10.95 12.59
CA LEU A 196 -9.39 -10.89 12.59
C LEU A 196 -9.98 -11.00 11.17
N LEU A 197 -9.37 -10.35 10.18
CA LEU A 197 -9.81 -10.42 8.78
C LEU A 197 -9.63 -11.83 8.20
N ASP A 198 -8.64 -12.58 8.68
CA ASP A 198 -8.44 -13.99 8.36
C ASP A 198 -9.31 -14.95 9.20
N GLY A 199 -10.20 -14.43 10.04
CA GLY A 199 -11.06 -15.23 10.93
C GLY A 199 -10.32 -15.86 12.12
N ARG A 200 -9.08 -15.42 12.39
CA ARG A 200 -8.27 -15.85 13.54
C ARG A 200 -8.51 -14.92 14.72
N THR A 201 -8.47 -15.49 15.93
CA THR A 201 -8.60 -14.73 17.19
C THR A 201 -7.26 -14.18 17.71
N THR A 202 -6.14 -14.63 17.14
CA THR A 202 -4.79 -14.25 17.56
C THR A 202 -3.87 -14.14 16.36
N ALA A 203 -2.98 -13.15 16.39
CA ALA A 203 -1.94 -12.96 15.38
C ALA A 203 -0.87 -14.06 15.47
N ASN A 204 -0.26 -14.37 14.32
CA ASN A 204 0.86 -15.30 14.18
C ASN A 204 1.90 -14.73 13.21
N ALA A 205 2.98 -15.45 12.94
CA ALA A 205 4.07 -14.93 12.11
C ALA A 205 3.67 -14.59 10.67
N SER A 206 2.57 -15.14 10.14
CA SER A 206 2.06 -14.79 8.81
C SER A 206 1.68 -13.31 8.71
N ASP A 207 1.30 -12.68 9.83
CA ASP A 207 0.90 -11.27 9.90
C ASP A 207 2.09 -10.31 9.81
N PHE A 208 3.33 -10.78 9.92
CA PHE A 208 4.52 -9.93 9.85
C PHE A 208 4.72 -9.27 8.48
N PHE A 209 3.99 -9.66 7.43
CA PHE A 209 4.02 -9.00 6.12
C PHE A 209 3.75 -7.49 6.22
N VAL A 210 2.96 -7.05 7.20
CA VAL A 210 2.68 -5.63 7.47
C VAL A 210 3.96 -4.82 7.67
N LEU A 211 5.03 -5.45 8.21
CA LEU A 211 6.33 -4.81 8.43
C LEU A 211 7.08 -4.48 7.13
N LYS A 212 6.71 -5.05 5.99
CA LYS A 212 7.26 -4.64 4.68
C LYS A 212 6.89 -3.18 4.33
N HIS A 213 5.86 -2.63 4.97
CA HIS A 213 5.28 -1.34 4.64
C HIS A 213 5.60 -0.24 5.67
N ILE A 214 6.68 -0.39 6.45
CA ILE A 214 7.03 0.60 7.49
C ILE A 214 8.25 1.46 7.18
N TRP A 215 8.83 1.31 5.98
CA TRP A 215 10.00 2.04 5.49
C TRP A 215 9.87 3.55 5.65
N ASN A 216 10.95 4.25 5.96
CA ASN A 216 11.02 5.72 6.04
C ASN A 216 11.55 6.34 4.74
N ASN A 217 12.35 5.61 3.97
CA ASN A 217 12.77 5.98 2.62
C ASN A 217 12.56 4.80 1.66
N VAL A 218 12.59 5.07 0.34
CA VAL A 218 12.30 4.04 -0.66
C VAL A 218 13.37 2.94 -0.68
N ASP A 219 14.63 3.27 -0.39
CA ASP A 219 15.76 2.32 -0.38
C ASP A 219 15.61 1.24 0.71
N GLN A 220 14.86 1.54 1.79
CA GLN A 220 14.58 0.60 2.87
C GLN A 220 13.54 -0.47 2.50
N ILE A 221 12.84 -0.35 1.37
CA ILE A 221 11.82 -1.33 0.96
C ILE A 221 12.46 -2.71 0.78
N ASP A 222 13.52 -2.80 -0.03
CA ASP A 222 14.21 -4.06 -0.32
C ASP A 222 14.85 -4.65 0.94
N LEU A 223 15.35 -3.78 1.84
CA LEU A 223 15.92 -4.18 3.12
C LEU A 223 14.85 -4.83 4.01
N LEU A 224 13.70 -4.16 4.20
CA LEU A 224 12.60 -4.73 4.97
C LEU A 224 12.07 -6.02 4.33
N GLU A 225 12.01 -6.09 3.01
CA GLU A 225 11.64 -7.32 2.32
C GLU A 225 12.59 -8.47 2.65
N GLY A 226 13.91 -8.24 2.58
CA GLY A 226 14.92 -9.24 2.93
C GLY A 226 14.90 -9.66 4.40
N LEU A 227 14.55 -8.75 5.31
CA LEU A 227 14.45 -9.04 6.75
C LEU A 227 13.20 -9.85 7.12
N ILE A 228 12.06 -9.52 6.50
CA ILE A 228 10.75 -10.07 6.87
C ILE A 228 10.46 -11.39 6.14
N THR A 229 10.91 -11.53 4.89
CA THR A 229 10.61 -12.70 4.06
C THR A 229 11.05 -14.03 4.69
N PRO A 230 12.24 -14.16 5.31
CA PRO A 230 12.65 -15.40 5.96
C PRO A 230 11.73 -15.84 7.12
N ALA A 231 11.18 -14.90 7.87
CA ALA A 231 10.24 -15.20 8.96
C ALA A 231 8.88 -15.68 8.40
N LEU A 232 8.44 -15.07 7.30
CA LEU A 232 7.22 -15.50 6.59
C LEU A 232 7.42 -16.88 5.95
N ASP A 233 8.50 -17.09 5.21
CA ASP A 233 8.82 -18.36 4.54
C ASP A 233 8.84 -19.51 5.55
N ARG A 234 9.57 -19.36 6.65
CA ARG A 234 9.60 -20.36 7.73
C ARG A 234 8.20 -20.74 8.21
N TRP A 235 7.34 -19.75 8.46
CA TRP A 235 5.99 -20.00 8.95
C TRP A 235 5.12 -20.75 7.94
N TYR A 236 5.19 -20.37 6.65
CA TYR A 236 4.43 -21.04 5.59
C TYR A 236 4.97 -22.44 5.27
N ASP A 237 6.27 -22.68 5.44
CA ASP A 237 6.85 -24.03 5.32
C ASP A 237 6.36 -24.96 6.43
N GLU A 238 6.17 -24.41 7.64
CA GLU A 238 5.61 -25.14 8.79
C GLU A 238 4.08 -25.31 8.70
N HIS A 239 3.38 -24.46 7.94
CA HIS A 239 1.91 -24.44 7.79
C HIS A 239 1.49 -24.45 6.31
N PRO A 240 1.73 -25.54 5.56
CA PRO A 240 1.48 -25.60 4.11
C PRO A 240 0.00 -25.46 3.72
N GLU A 241 -0.93 -25.72 4.65
CA GLU A 241 -2.37 -25.51 4.47
C GLU A 241 -2.79 -24.03 4.52
N ALA A 242 -1.92 -23.15 5.06
CA ALA A 242 -2.20 -21.74 5.17
C ALA A 242 -2.01 -21.02 3.83
N ARG A 243 -3.00 -20.23 3.43
CA ARG A 243 -2.90 -19.41 2.21
C ARG A 243 -2.13 -18.12 2.48
N ARG A 244 -1.18 -17.79 1.60
CA ARG A 244 -0.57 -16.45 1.57
C ARG A 244 -1.60 -15.41 1.16
N PHE A 245 -1.98 -14.53 2.09
CA PHE A 245 -2.78 -13.35 1.76
C PHE A 245 -1.87 -12.31 1.06
N GLY A 246 -2.34 -11.71 -0.04
CA GLY A 246 -1.57 -10.69 -0.77
C GLY A 246 -0.53 -11.22 -1.76
N SER A 247 -0.23 -12.54 -1.77
CA SER A 247 0.16 -13.14 -3.04
C SER A 247 -1.10 -13.12 -3.89
N VAL A 248 -1.25 -12.09 -4.74
CA VAL A 248 -1.76 -12.40 -6.07
C VAL A 248 -0.79 -13.48 -6.53
N GLN A 249 -1.12 -14.75 -6.33
CA GLN A 249 -0.50 -15.80 -7.10
C GLN A 249 -0.81 -15.34 -8.51
N VAL A 250 0.16 -14.69 -9.16
CA VAL A 250 0.13 -14.54 -10.60
C VAL A 250 0.02 -15.98 -11.03
N GLY A 251 -1.18 -16.39 -11.44
CA GLY A 251 -1.44 -17.78 -11.72
C GLY A 251 -0.36 -18.22 -12.68
N LEU A 252 0.17 -19.43 -12.50
CA LEU A 252 1.17 -19.95 -13.43
C LEU A 252 0.68 -19.77 -14.88
N ASP A 253 -0.63 -19.92 -15.09
CA ASP A 253 -1.32 -19.65 -16.35
C ASP A 253 -1.08 -18.24 -16.89
N ALA A 254 -1.20 -17.19 -16.07
CA ALA A 254 -0.96 -15.80 -16.49
C ALA A 254 0.52 -15.56 -16.86
N LEU A 255 1.46 -16.15 -16.11
CA LEU A 255 2.90 -16.08 -16.44
C LEU A 255 3.20 -16.83 -17.74
N VAL A 256 2.64 -18.03 -17.91
CA VAL A 256 2.80 -18.86 -19.11
C VAL A 256 2.18 -18.21 -20.34
N GLU A 257 1.00 -17.59 -20.20
CA GLU A 257 0.39 -16.81 -21.28
C GLU A 257 1.28 -15.64 -21.72
N GLU A 258 1.87 -14.90 -20.78
CA GLU A 258 2.79 -13.82 -21.13
C GLU A 258 4.04 -14.34 -21.86
N ILE A 259 4.62 -15.45 -21.39
CA ILE A 259 5.76 -16.10 -22.08
C ILE A 259 5.37 -16.47 -23.52
N ASN A 260 4.17 -17.03 -23.72
CA ASN A 260 3.69 -17.41 -25.05
C ASN A 260 3.49 -16.19 -25.96
N ARG A 261 2.92 -15.10 -25.43
CA ARG A 261 2.76 -13.83 -26.17
C ARG A 261 4.10 -13.24 -26.59
N ILE A 262 5.07 -13.20 -25.67
CA ILE A 262 6.41 -12.70 -25.98
C ILE A 262 7.10 -13.58 -27.03
N ARG A 263 6.98 -14.91 -26.91
CA ARG A 263 7.49 -15.85 -27.91
C ARG A 263 6.90 -15.58 -29.29
N GLU A 264 5.57 -15.41 -29.39
CA GLU A 264 4.90 -15.13 -30.66
C GLU A 264 5.36 -13.81 -31.28
N ALA A 265 5.52 -12.76 -30.46
CA ALA A 265 6.06 -11.49 -30.93
C ALA A 265 7.50 -11.63 -31.46
N LEU A 266 8.37 -12.35 -30.73
CA LEU A 266 9.76 -12.58 -31.10
C LEU A 266 9.94 -13.46 -32.35
N LEU A 267 9.02 -14.40 -32.58
CA LEU A 267 9.03 -15.29 -33.74
C LEU A 267 8.24 -14.72 -34.94
N SER A 268 7.58 -13.57 -34.77
CA SER A 268 6.84 -12.95 -35.87
C SER A 268 7.78 -12.48 -36.99
N GLU A 269 7.33 -12.56 -38.25
CA GLU A 269 8.12 -12.13 -39.41
C GLU A 269 8.32 -10.60 -39.48
N GLN A 270 7.66 -9.83 -38.62
CA GLN A 270 7.77 -8.37 -38.58
C GLN A 270 9.07 -7.95 -37.89
N ARG A 271 9.83 -7.05 -38.53
CA ARG A 271 11.00 -6.43 -37.90
C ARG A 271 10.57 -5.62 -36.68
N MET A 272 10.93 -6.11 -35.50
CA MET A 272 10.76 -5.36 -34.26
C MET A 272 11.79 -4.23 -34.15
N SER A 273 11.40 -3.14 -33.49
CA SER A 273 12.34 -2.09 -33.07
C SER A 273 13.18 -2.52 -31.87
N ASP A 274 14.35 -1.92 -31.69
CA ASP A 274 15.23 -2.18 -30.54
C ASP A 274 14.53 -1.89 -29.20
N ILE A 275 13.62 -0.90 -29.17
CA ILE A 275 12.82 -0.55 -27.98
C ILE A 275 11.86 -1.69 -27.62
N GLN A 276 11.20 -2.27 -28.62
CA GLN A 276 10.29 -3.41 -28.41
C GLN A 276 11.06 -4.65 -27.95
N LEU A 277 12.19 -4.94 -28.58
CA LEU A 277 13.07 -6.05 -28.17
C LEU A 277 13.50 -5.90 -26.70
N PHE A 278 13.95 -4.72 -26.31
CA PHE A 278 14.37 -4.43 -24.93
C PHE A 278 13.20 -4.54 -23.94
N SER A 279 12.01 -4.07 -24.33
CA SER A 279 10.79 -4.21 -23.52
C SER A 279 10.44 -5.67 -23.28
N HIS A 280 10.49 -6.52 -24.31
CA HIS A 280 10.24 -7.96 -24.19
C HIS A 280 11.29 -8.66 -23.33
N MET A 281 12.58 -8.32 -23.47
CA MET A 281 13.64 -8.84 -22.61
C MET A 281 13.43 -8.45 -21.13
N LYS A 282 13.03 -7.20 -20.87
CA LYS A 282 12.73 -6.73 -19.52
C LYS A 282 11.54 -7.50 -18.93
N ALA A 283 10.48 -7.70 -19.72
CA ALA A 283 9.31 -8.48 -19.31
C ALA A 283 9.67 -9.95 -18.98
N LEU A 284 10.47 -10.61 -19.83
CA LEU A 284 10.95 -11.97 -19.58
C LEU A 284 11.76 -12.07 -18.27
N ASN A 285 12.60 -11.08 -17.97
CA ASN A 285 13.34 -11.06 -16.71
C ASN A 285 12.43 -10.81 -15.49
N GLN A 286 11.40 -9.97 -15.61
CA GLN A 286 10.41 -9.75 -14.54
C GLN A 286 9.65 -11.04 -14.20
N ILE A 287 9.35 -11.89 -15.18
CA ILE A 287 8.64 -13.16 -15.00
C ILE A 287 9.48 -14.21 -14.23
N LYS A 288 10.81 -14.12 -14.24
CA LYS A 288 11.66 -15.13 -13.57
C LYS A 288 11.45 -15.19 -12.06
N VAL A 289 11.37 -14.03 -11.41
CA VAL A 289 11.25 -13.92 -9.95
C VAL A 289 10.01 -14.65 -9.43
N PRO A 290 8.77 -14.40 -9.93
CA PRO A 290 7.60 -15.13 -9.48
C PRO A 290 7.64 -16.63 -9.84
N LEU A 291 8.21 -17.03 -10.99
CA LEU A 291 8.37 -18.45 -11.34
C LEU A 291 9.32 -19.19 -10.40
N MET A 292 10.44 -18.57 -10.01
CA MET A 292 11.37 -19.13 -9.04
C MET A 292 10.71 -19.28 -7.66
N ALA A 293 9.93 -18.28 -7.24
CA ALA A 293 9.22 -18.30 -5.96
C ALA A 293 8.14 -19.39 -5.86
N MET A 294 7.57 -19.84 -6.99
CA MET A 294 6.55 -20.90 -7.00
C MET A 294 7.09 -22.30 -6.68
N GLY A 295 8.35 -22.60 -7.01
CA GLY A 295 9.00 -23.88 -6.70
C GLY A 295 8.42 -25.16 -7.35
N THR A 296 7.28 -25.09 -8.05
CA THR A 296 6.60 -26.23 -8.68
C THR A 296 7.29 -26.70 -9.97
N GLN A 297 7.10 -27.96 -10.37
CA GLN A 297 7.68 -28.49 -11.62
C GLN A 297 7.22 -27.70 -12.87
N PRO A 298 5.92 -27.38 -13.03
CA PRO A 298 5.48 -26.56 -14.17
C PRO A 298 6.10 -25.15 -14.20
N ALA A 299 6.36 -24.55 -13.03
CA ALA A 299 7.06 -23.25 -12.95
C ALA A 299 8.53 -23.36 -13.38
N ARG A 300 9.21 -24.46 -13.05
CA ARG A 300 10.59 -24.73 -13.52
C ARG A 300 10.63 -24.94 -15.03
N ASP A 301 9.65 -25.64 -15.60
CA ASP A 301 9.55 -25.82 -17.06
C ASP A 301 9.32 -24.47 -17.77
N ALA A 302 8.47 -23.61 -17.20
CA ALA A 302 8.26 -22.25 -17.69
C ALA A 302 9.52 -21.39 -17.59
N LEU A 303 10.29 -21.51 -16.49
CA LEU A 303 11.57 -20.83 -16.31
C LEU A 303 12.57 -21.21 -17.42
N GLY A 304 12.65 -22.50 -17.77
CA GLY A 304 13.49 -22.98 -18.87
C GLY A 304 13.13 -22.34 -20.21
N ARG A 305 11.83 -22.17 -20.50
CA ARG A 305 11.37 -21.47 -21.71
C ARG A 305 11.78 -20.00 -21.73
N VAL A 306 11.74 -19.32 -20.58
CA VAL A 306 12.20 -17.92 -20.47
C VAL A 306 13.70 -17.83 -20.78
N ASP A 307 14.51 -18.74 -20.24
CA ASP A 307 15.96 -18.79 -20.49
C ASP A 307 16.28 -19.07 -21.96
N GLU A 308 15.54 -19.97 -22.60
CA GLU A 308 15.65 -20.24 -24.05
C GLU A 308 15.35 -18.98 -24.88
N LEU A 309 14.24 -18.29 -24.60
CA LEU A 309 13.84 -17.08 -25.33
C LEU A 309 14.87 -15.96 -25.19
N LEU A 310 15.34 -15.71 -23.97
CA LEU A 310 16.42 -14.74 -23.73
C LEU A 310 17.69 -15.13 -24.50
N GLY A 311 18.08 -16.42 -24.43
CA GLY A 311 19.23 -16.94 -25.15
C GLY A 311 19.11 -16.77 -26.67
N HIS A 312 17.92 -16.98 -27.23
CA HIS A 312 17.64 -16.73 -28.65
C HIS A 312 17.81 -15.25 -29.00
N VAL A 313 17.25 -14.33 -28.22
CA VAL A 313 17.36 -12.88 -28.45
C VAL A 313 18.83 -12.41 -28.40
N PHE A 314 19.62 -12.91 -27.45
CA PHE A 314 21.05 -12.60 -27.37
C PHE A 314 21.85 -13.13 -28.57
N LYS A 315 21.46 -14.28 -29.13
CA LYS A 315 22.13 -14.88 -30.30
C LYS A 315 21.67 -14.28 -31.63
N SER A 316 20.43 -13.79 -31.72
CA SER A 316 19.86 -13.19 -32.93
C SER A 316 20.06 -11.67 -33.03
N GLY A 317 20.31 -11.00 -31.91
CA GLY A 317 20.56 -9.55 -31.85
C GLY A 317 22.01 -9.17 -32.18
N LYS A 318 22.21 -7.94 -32.66
CA LYS A 318 23.50 -7.28 -32.97
C LYS A 318 24.53 -7.20 -31.81
N PHE A 319 24.29 -7.85 -30.67
CA PHE A 319 25.19 -7.87 -29.52
C PHE A 319 26.31 -8.93 -29.62
N ALA A 320 26.31 -9.74 -30.69
CA ALA A 320 27.37 -10.68 -31.02
C ALA A 320 28.51 -10.07 -31.88
N GLN A 321 28.55 -8.73 -32.03
CA GLN A 321 29.66 -8.00 -32.66
C GLN A 321 30.36 -7.10 -31.64
#